data_AF-A0A9W8TBK8-F1
#
_entry.id   AF-A0A9W8TBK8-F1
#
_cell.length_a   1.000
_cell.length_b   1.000
_cell.length_c   1.000
_cell.angle_alpha   90.00
_cell.angle_beta   90.00
_cell.angle_gamma   90.00
#
_symmetry.space_group_name_H-M   'P 1'
#
loop_
_entity.id
_entity.type
_entity.pdbx_description
1 polymer ?
#
loop_
_entity_poly.entity_id
_entity_poly.type
_entity_poly.pdbx_seq_one_letter_code
_entity_poly.pdbx_strand_id
1 'polypeptide(L)'
;MNHDTLLLSTCFDTIEDSNSDDQARAWIRKALDAKIDLARFVADRRGKGRATEVPGHISSVFLEEKLVNEEIMLNPDLDNVVLDKFYRQVAEYLLQLSRLEFKRIGAISKEPGDGGWSSSKRPLTYNMNELATSAGYPTDDFPTTSFANASDFFKHVAHEHLTHLDTQRNLAATPEVAGARYIARHRYL
;
A
#
# COMPACT_ATOMS: atom_id res chain seq x y z
N MET A 1 -4.01 -20.21 -5.60
CA MET A 1 -3.68 -19.44 -6.82
C MET A 1 -2.19 -19.55 -7.07
N ASN A 2 -1.73 -19.78 -8.29
CA ASN A 2 -0.32 -19.99 -8.59
C ASN A 2 0.43 -18.65 -8.47
N HIS A 3 1.53 -18.60 -7.71
CA HIS A 3 2.31 -17.36 -7.48
C HIS A 3 2.78 -16.69 -8.79
N ASP A 4 2.96 -17.48 -9.85
CA ASP A 4 3.38 -16.99 -11.17
C ASP A 4 2.34 -16.13 -11.89
N THR A 5 1.05 -16.23 -11.54
CA THR A 5 -0.01 -15.48 -12.23
C THR A 5 -0.14 -14.03 -11.74
N LEU A 6 0.27 -13.76 -10.49
CA LEU A 6 0.28 -12.42 -9.89
C LEU A 6 1.37 -11.52 -10.48
N LEU A 7 2.51 -12.11 -10.87
CA LEU A 7 3.68 -11.40 -11.41
C LEU A 7 3.43 -10.71 -12.75
N LEU A 8 2.33 -11.05 -13.44
CA LEU A 8 1.95 -10.52 -14.75
C LEU A 8 0.57 -9.84 -14.72
N SER A 9 0.11 -9.43 -13.54
CA SER A 9 -1.16 -8.73 -13.34
C SER A 9 -0.92 -7.23 -13.14
N THR A 10 -1.75 -6.43 -13.78
CA THR A 10 -1.80 -4.98 -13.55
C THR A 10 -2.67 -4.68 -12.33
N CYS A 11 -2.55 -3.49 -11.75
CA CYS A 11 -3.44 -3.09 -10.65
C CYS A 11 -4.93 -3.14 -11.06
N PHE A 12 -5.26 -3.00 -12.34
CA PHE A 12 -6.64 -3.10 -12.82
C PHE A 12 -7.16 -4.53 -12.85
N ASP A 13 -6.30 -5.51 -13.16
CA ASP A 13 -6.65 -6.92 -13.11
C ASP A 13 -6.93 -7.33 -11.65
N THR A 14 -6.10 -6.87 -10.72
CA THR A 14 -6.30 -7.18 -9.29
C THR A 14 -7.53 -6.49 -8.70
N ILE A 15 -7.92 -5.30 -9.15
CA ILE A 15 -9.15 -4.65 -8.70
C ILE A 15 -10.41 -5.44 -9.10
N GLU A 16 -10.41 -6.13 -10.25
CA GLU A 16 -11.54 -7.00 -10.62
C GLU A 16 -11.50 -8.34 -9.87
N ASP A 17 -10.30 -8.89 -9.65
CA ASP A 17 -10.13 -10.17 -8.95
C ASP A 17 -10.33 -10.06 -7.43
N SER A 18 -10.15 -8.86 -6.85
CA SER A 18 -10.32 -8.64 -5.42
C SER A 18 -11.70 -8.05 -5.13
N ASN A 19 -12.48 -8.77 -4.32
CA ASN A 19 -13.68 -8.20 -3.76
C ASN A 19 -13.29 -7.02 -2.85
N SER A 20 -14.11 -5.97 -2.81
CA SER A 20 -13.92 -4.80 -1.93
C SER A 20 -13.66 -5.20 -0.48
N ASP A 21 -14.28 -6.29 -0.04
CA ASP A 21 -14.12 -6.84 1.31
C ASP A 21 -12.72 -7.42 1.55
N ASP A 22 -12.08 -8.03 0.54
CA ASP A 22 -10.74 -8.62 0.69
C ASP A 22 -9.65 -7.57 0.77
N GLN A 23 -9.77 -6.47 0.00
CA GLN A 23 -8.88 -5.32 0.14
C GLN A 23 -9.03 -4.65 1.50
N ALA A 24 -10.27 -4.48 1.97
CA ALA A 24 -10.54 -3.93 3.29
C ALA A 24 -9.93 -4.81 4.39
N ARG A 25 -10.09 -6.13 4.31
CA ARG A 25 -9.49 -7.10 5.25
C ARG A 25 -7.96 -7.04 5.24
N ALA A 26 -7.34 -7.05 4.06
CA ALA A 26 -5.88 -6.96 3.93
C ALA A 26 -5.33 -5.64 4.48
N TRP A 27 -6.05 -4.55 4.25
CA TRP A 27 -5.71 -3.24 4.80
C TRP A 27 -5.84 -3.21 6.33
N ILE A 28 -6.91 -3.78 6.90
CA ILE A 28 -7.10 -3.89 8.36
C ILE A 28 -5.97 -4.68 8.99
N ARG A 29 -5.54 -5.81 8.38
CA ARG A 29 -4.38 -6.58 8.88
C ARG A 29 -3.11 -5.74 8.91
N LYS A 30 -2.79 -5.06 7.80
CA LYS A 30 -1.62 -4.17 7.73
C LYS A 30 -1.70 -3.03 8.77
N ALA A 31 -2.89 -2.48 8.98
CA ALA A 31 -3.11 -1.44 9.98
C ALA A 31 -2.96 -1.96 11.41
N LEU A 32 -3.42 -3.19 11.70
CA LEU A 32 -3.25 -3.87 12.99
C LEU A 32 -1.77 -4.15 13.27
N ASP A 33 -1.05 -4.68 12.29
CA ASP A 33 0.39 -4.98 12.40
C ASP A 33 1.20 -3.70 12.62
N ALA A 34 0.86 -2.62 11.89
CA ALA A 34 1.57 -1.35 11.96
C ALA A 34 1.12 -0.44 13.12
N LYS A 35 0.03 -0.75 13.81
CA LYS A 35 -0.62 0.13 14.82
C LYS A 35 0.34 0.68 15.86
N ILE A 36 1.18 -0.18 16.42
CA ILE A 36 2.12 0.24 17.48
C ILE A 36 3.20 1.15 16.89
N ASP A 37 3.70 0.82 15.70
CA ASP A 37 4.73 1.61 15.02
C ASP A 37 4.20 2.97 14.56
N LEU A 38 2.96 3.02 14.05
CA LEU A 38 2.26 4.26 13.71
C LEU A 38 2.08 5.15 14.94
N ALA A 39 1.64 4.58 16.07
CA ALA A 39 1.45 5.31 17.32
C ALA A 39 2.78 5.89 17.86
N ARG A 40 3.86 5.08 17.85
CA ARG A 40 5.20 5.55 18.24
C ARG A 40 5.70 6.65 17.32
N PHE A 41 5.58 6.46 16.00
CA PHE A 41 6.02 7.44 15.01
C PHE A 41 5.31 8.79 15.18
N VAL A 42 3.99 8.78 15.35
CA VAL A 42 3.20 10.01 15.56
C VAL A 42 3.59 10.70 16.88
N ALA A 43 3.84 9.94 17.94
CA ALA A 43 4.27 10.45 19.24
C ALA A 43 5.65 11.13 19.15
N ASP A 44 6.63 10.47 18.53
CA ASP A 44 7.98 11.01 18.34
C ASP A 44 7.97 12.32 17.53
N ARG A 45 7.15 12.37 16.46
CA ARG A 45 7.04 13.56 15.61
C ARG A 45 6.37 14.76 16.27
N ARG A 46 5.52 14.55 17.29
CA ARG A 46 4.82 15.62 18.02
C ARG A 46 5.61 16.18 19.21
N GLY A 47 6.72 15.54 19.59
CA GLY A 47 7.66 16.04 20.59
C GLY A 47 7.14 16.19 22.03
N LYS A 48 5.90 15.79 22.37
CA LYS A 48 5.28 16.04 23.70
C LYS A 48 4.26 15.01 24.22
N GLY A 49 4.20 13.76 23.74
CA GLY A 49 3.26 12.79 24.30
C GLY A 49 3.83 11.37 24.35
N ARG A 50 3.72 10.70 25.51
CA ARG A 50 3.74 9.22 25.53
C ARG A 50 2.65 8.74 24.58
N ALA A 51 2.92 7.74 23.75
CA ALA A 51 1.90 7.05 22.99
C ALA A 51 0.82 6.60 23.98
N THR A 52 -0.31 7.32 24.02
CA THR A 52 -1.40 7.06 24.96
C THR A 52 -1.91 5.67 24.66
N GLU A 53 -1.66 4.79 25.62
CA GLU A 53 -1.96 3.36 25.67
C GLU A 53 -2.62 2.82 24.41
N VAL A 54 -1.81 2.14 23.60
CA VAL A 54 -2.34 1.20 22.63
C VAL A 54 -2.62 -0.08 23.41
N PRO A 55 -3.88 -0.49 23.65
CA PRO A 55 -4.14 -1.73 24.35
C PRO A 55 -3.61 -2.88 23.49
N GLY A 56 -2.55 -3.54 23.97
CA GLY A 56 -1.96 -4.73 23.33
C GLY A 56 -2.95 -5.91 23.25
N HIS A 57 -4.06 -5.83 23.98
CA HIS A 57 -5.12 -6.83 23.98
C HIS A 57 -5.96 -6.84 22.69
N ILE A 58 -5.83 -5.82 21.83
CA ILE A 58 -6.63 -5.67 20.61
C ILE A 58 -6.16 -6.63 19.51
N SER A 59 -4.86 -6.90 19.33
CA SER A 59 -4.44 -7.81 18.25
C SER A 59 -4.94 -9.25 18.45
N SER A 60 -4.92 -9.76 19.69
CA SER A 60 -5.38 -11.12 20.00
C SER A 60 -6.89 -11.28 20.06
N VAL A 61 -7.65 -10.19 20.28
CA VAL A 61 -9.13 -10.23 20.35
C VAL A 61 -9.76 -10.08 18.96
N PHE A 62 -9.09 -9.40 18.03
CA PHE A 62 -9.65 -9.07 16.72
C PHE A 62 -9.46 -10.19 15.69
N LEU A 63 -8.42 -11.00 15.87
CA LEU A 63 -8.11 -12.14 15.02
C LEU A 63 -8.46 -13.41 15.79
N GLU A 64 -9.64 -13.97 15.55
CA GLU A 64 -9.79 -15.41 15.80
C GLU A 64 -8.92 -16.12 14.75
N GLU A 65 -7.76 -16.61 15.16
CA GLU A 65 -6.99 -17.57 14.37
C GLU A 65 -7.75 -18.89 14.30
N LYS A 66 -8.83 -18.94 13.52
CA LYS A 66 -9.25 -20.17 12.89
C LYS A 66 -8.43 -20.32 11.63
N LEU A 67 -7.29 -21.00 11.77
CA LEU A 67 -6.52 -21.57 10.65
C LEU A 67 -7.33 -22.70 9.99
N VAL A 68 -8.48 -22.37 9.42
CA VAL A 68 -9.25 -23.27 8.57
C VAL A 68 -9.41 -22.55 7.23
N ASN A 69 -8.50 -22.87 6.30
CA ASN A 69 -8.47 -22.43 4.90
C ASN A 69 -8.15 -20.97 4.59
N GLU A 70 -7.01 -20.44 5.06
CA GLU A 70 -6.37 -19.19 4.58
C GLU A 70 -7.22 -17.89 4.68
N GLU A 71 -8.47 -17.98 5.09
CA GLU A 71 -9.41 -16.86 5.20
C GLU A 71 -9.54 -16.45 6.67
N ILE A 72 -8.71 -15.49 7.10
CA ILE A 72 -8.88 -14.87 8.42
C ILE A 72 -10.11 -13.97 8.34
N MET A 73 -11.19 -14.45 8.95
CA MET A 73 -12.44 -13.72 9.13
C MET A 73 -12.33 -12.81 10.34
N LEU A 74 -12.87 -11.58 10.26
CA LEU A 74 -13.06 -10.75 11.44
C LEU A 74 -13.95 -11.54 12.40
N ASN A 75 -13.60 -11.64 13.69
CA ASN A 75 -14.40 -12.40 14.64
C ASN A 75 -15.87 -11.90 14.58
N PRO A 76 -16.84 -12.74 14.17
CA PRO A 76 -18.23 -12.32 14.02
C PRO A 76 -18.89 -11.97 15.37
N ASP A 77 -18.33 -12.45 16.48
CA ASP A 77 -18.76 -12.14 17.84
C ASP A 77 -18.06 -10.91 18.43
N LEU A 78 -17.29 -10.17 17.60
CA LEU A 78 -16.60 -8.96 18.03
C LEU A 78 -17.60 -7.86 18.35
N ASP A 79 -17.54 -7.36 19.58
CA ASP A 79 -18.36 -6.24 20.03
C ASP A 79 -18.16 -5.00 19.13
N ASN A 80 -19.25 -4.46 18.60
CA ASN A 80 -19.27 -3.24 17.80
C ASN A 80 -18.61 -2.05 18.52
N VAL A 81 -18.66 -1.99 19.85
CA VAL A 81 -17.99 -0.94 20.64
C VAL A 81 -16.48 -1.07 20.55
N VAL A 82 -15.96 -2.29 20.50
CA VAL A 82 -14.53 -2.58 20.33
C VAL A 82 -14.09 -2.24 18.91
N LEU A 83 -14.91 -2.57 17.92
CA LEU A 83 -14.67 -2.24 16.51
C LEU A 83 -14.65 -0.73 16.27
N ASP A 84 -15.62 0.01 16.82
CA ASP A 84 -15.68 1.49 16.74
C ASP A 84 -14.42 2.14 17.32
N LYS A 85 -13.99 1.71 18.51
CA LYS A 85 -12.77 2.22 19.15
C LYS A 85 -11.54 2.01 18.27
N PHE A 86 -11.42 0.85 17.63
CA PHE A 86 -10.29 0.55 16.74
C PHE A 86 -10.31 1.42 15.49
N TYR A 87 -11.44 1.46 14.77
CA TYR A 87 -11.55 2.29 13.57
C TYR A 87 -11.29 3.76 13.88
N ARG A 88 -11.84 4.26 14.98
CA ARG A 88 -11.59 5.63 15.45
C ARG A 88 -10.11 5.87 15.69
N GLN A 89 -9.41 4.97 16.38
CA GLN A 89 -7.99 5.14 16.67
C GLN A 89 -7.10 5.10 15.42
N VAL A 90 -7.39 4.19 14.48
CA VAL A 90 -6.69 4.15 13.19
C VAL A 90 -6.97 5.41 12.37
N ALA A 91 -8.22 5.84 12.29
CA ALA A 91 -8.61 7.08 11.60
C ALA A 91 -7.93 8.30 12.22
N GLU A 92 -7.81 8.37 13.54
CA GLU A 92 -7.08 9.42 14.24
C GLU A 92 -5.59 9.41 13.87
N TYR A 93 -4.92 8.26 13.84
CA TYR A 93 -3.53 8.20 13.40
C TYR A 93 -3.37 8.61 11.94
N LEU A 94 -4.22 8.13 11.04
CA LEU A 94 -4.19 8.51 9.62
C LEU A 94 -4.42 10.01 9.44
N LEU A 95 -5.37 10.59 10.17
CA LEU A 95 -5.61 12.02 10.16
C LEU A 95 -4.38 12.80 10.65
N GLN A 96 -3.72 12.33 11.71
CA GLN A 96 -2.51 12.97 12.20
C GLN A 96 -1.35 12.86 11.20
N LEU A 97 -1.19 11.71 10.54
CA LEU A 97 -0.18 11.48 9.51
C LEU A 97 -0.45 12.34 8.27
N SER A 98 -1.71 12.52 7.88
CA SER A 98 -2.10 13.34 6.72
C SER A 98 -1.73 14.82 6.89
N ARG A 99 -1.59 15.28 8.13
CA ARG A 99 -1.22 16.66 8.47
C ARG A 99 0.29 16.87 8.60
N LEU A 100 1.09 15.81 8.49
CA LEU A 100 2.55 15.94 8.52
C LEU A 100 3.04 16.51 7.19
N GLU A 101 3.76 17.62 7.27
CA GLU A 101 4.39 18.23 6.12
C GLU A 101 5.79 17.63 5.90
N PHE A 102 5.96 16.98 4.75
CA PHE A 102 7.25 16.50 4.29
C PHE A 102 7.77 17.41 3.19
N LYS A 103 9.05 17.78 3.26
CA LYS A 103 9.66 18.70 2.27
C LYS A 103 9.75 18.12 0.86
N ARG A 104 9.79 16.78 0.74
CA ARG A 104 9.92 16.04 -0.53
C ARG A 104 9.63 14.56 -0.32
N ILE A 105 9.33 13.88 -1.42
CA ILE A 105 9.16 12.41 -1.51
C ILE A 105 10.32 11.88 -2.37
N GLY A 106 11.22 11.11 -1.77
CA GLY A 106 12.43 10.63 -2.41
C GLY A 106 13.18 9.62 -1.55
N ALA A 107 14.18 8.95 -2.12
CA ALA A 107 15.00 8.00 -1.38
C ALA A 107 15.98 8.72 -0.45
N ILE A 108 16.16 8.13 0.74
CA ILE A 108 17.11 8.62 1.73
C ILE A 108 18.53 8.34 1.25
N SER A 109 19.36 9.38 1.20
CA SER A 109 20.78 9.28 0.87
C SER A 109 21.60 10.18 1.79
N LYS A 110 22.83 9.76 2.07
CA LYS A 110 23.78 10.56 2.81
C LYS A 110 24.40 11.60 1.88
N GLU A 111 24.38 12.87 2.28
CA GLU A 111 24.98 13.94 1.50
C GLU A 111 26.52 13.86 1.52
N PRO A 112 27.21 14.16 0.42
CA PRO A 112 28.66 14.20 0.40
C PRO A 112 29.16 15.38 1.25
N GLY A 113 29.90 15.10 2.33
CA GLY A 113 30.57 16.13 3.14
C GLY A 113 30.11 16.19 4.59
N ASP A 114 28.89 16.71 4.85
CA ASP A 114 28.41 16.97 6.21
C ASP A 114 27.93 15.71 6.97
N GLY A 115 27.78 14.59 6.24
CA GLY A 115 27.27 13.33 6.77
C GLY A 115 25.78 13.34 7.14
N GLY A 116 25.07 14.41 6.80
CA GLY A 116 23.63 14.55 6.95
C GLY A 116 22.86 13.66 5.98
N TRP A 117 21.61 13.38 6.35
CA TRP A 117 20.68 12.58 5.55
C TRP A 117 19.71 13.51 4.82
N SER A 118 19.49 13.24 3.54
CA SER A 118 18.48 13.93 2.73
C SER A 118 17.65 12.93 1.93
N SER A 119 16.46 13.34 1.49
CA SER A 119 15.61 12.57 0.58
C SER A 119 15.66 13.11 -0.87
N SER A 120 16.83 13.60 -1.30
CA SER A 120 17.00 14.28 -2.61
C SER A 120 16.99 13.34 -3.82
N LYS A 121 17.18 12.04 -3.61
CA LYS A 121 17.25 11.05 -4.70
C LYS A 121 15.86 10.60 -5.14
N ARG A 122 15.78 10.03 -6.35
CA ARG A 122 14.54 9.43 -6.86
C ARG A 122 13.93 8.47 -5.85
N PRO A 123 12.59 8.39 -5.72
CA PRO A 123 11.96 7.34 -4.94
C PRO A 123 12.39 5.95 -5.43
N LEU A 124 12.48 5.01 -4.50
CA LEU A 124 12.68 3.59 -4.77
C LEU A 124 11.52 2.87 -4.12
N THR A 125 10.44 2.67 -4.87
CA THR A 125 9.25 1.98 -4.37
C THR A 125 9.32 0.51 -4.71
N TYR A 126 8.63 -0.31 -3.92
CA TYR A 126 8.46 -1.73 -4.23
C TYR A 126 7.79 -1.92 -5.60
N ASN A 127 6.81 -1.09 -5.95
CA ASN A 127 6.13 -1.17 -7.24
C ASN A 127 7.10 -0.93 -8.41
N MET A 128 7.97 0.08 -8.32
CA MET A 128 9.00 0.33 -9.35
C MET A 128 9.94 -0.87 -9.52
N ASN A 129 10.29 -1.56 -8.41
CA ASN A 129 11.09 -2.78 -8.48
C ASN A 129 10.36 -3.88 -9.25
N GLU A 130 9.10 -4.18 -8.89
CA GLU A 130 8.29 -5.19 -9.59
C GLU A 130 8.11 -4.87 -11.08
N LEU A 131 7.87 -3.60 -11.40
CA LEU A 131 7.72 -3.15 -12.79
C LEU A 131 9.00 -3.34 -13.60
N ALA A 132 10.16 -3.03 -13.00
CA ALA A 132 11.45 -3.19 -13.64
C ALA A 132 11.84 -4.66 -13.85
N THR A 133 11.50 -5.54 -12.91
CA THR A 133 11.95 -6.95 -12.94
C THR A 133 11.00 -7.86 -13.70
N SER A 134 9.70 -7.62 -13.59
CA SER A 134 8.68 -8.60 -13.95
C SER A 134 7.73 -8.10 -15.04
N ALA A 135 7.58 -6.78 -15.18
CA ALA A 135 6.48 -6.23 -15.96
C ALA A 135 6.81 -5.81 -17.41
N GLY A 136 8.09 -5.77 -17.79
CA GLY A 136 8.49 -5.23 -19.10
C GLY A 136 8.22 -3.71 -19.22
N TYR A 137 8.19 -3.01 -18.09
CA TYR A 137 7.96 -1.57 -18.02
C TYR A 137 9.18 -0.79 -18.55
N PRO A 138 9.00 0.30 -19.32
CA PRO A 138 10.10 1.16 -19.78
C PRO A 138 10.76 1.85 -18.58
N THR A 139 11.92 1.35 -18.15
CA THR A 139 12.60 1.85 -16.95
C THR A 139 13.13 3.28 -17.10
N ASP A 140 13.22 3.79 -18.33
CA ASP A 140 13.54 5.19 -18.63
C ASP A 140 12.42 6.16 -18.22
N ASP A 141 11.18 5.69 -18.07
CA ASP A 141 10.03 6.50 -17.63
C ASP A 141 9.98 6.66 -16.10
N PHE A 142 10.87 5.98 -15.37
CA PHE A 142 10.97 6.14 -13.93
C PHE A 142 11.51 7.53 -13.54
N PRO A 143 11.12 8.04 -12.37
CA PRO A 143 11.52 9.35 -11.93
C PRO A 143 13.04 9.35 -11.69
N THR A 144 13.71 10.38 -12.17
CA THR A 144 15.16 10.57 -11.98
C THR A 144 15.47 11.40 -10.73
N THR A 145 14.47 12.10 -10.18
CA THR A 145 14.60 13.03 -9.06
C THR A 145 13.48 12.83 -8.03
N SER A 146 13.63 13.43 -6.84
CA SER A 146 12.59 13.46 -5.80
C SER A 146 11.41 14.35 -6.20
N PHE A 147 10.22 14.08 -5.67
CA PHE A 147 9.04 14.93 -5.84
C PHE A 147 8.94 15.99 -4.73
N ALA A 148 8.55 17.21 -5.09
CA ALA A 148 8.37 18.29 -4.12
C ALA A 148 7.03 18.22 -3.36
N ASN A 149 6.01 17.58 -3.94
CA ASN A 149 4.68 17.49 -3.38
C ASN A 149 4.01 16.13 -3.70
N ALA A 150 2.98 15.79 -2.92
CA ALA A 150 2.26 14.52 -3.07
C ALA A 150 1.42 14.45 -4.36
N SER A 151 0.89 15.57 -4.84
CA SER A 151 0.12 15.61 -6.09
C SER A 151 0.95 15.10 -7.27
N ASP A 152 2.18 15.60 -7.42
CA ASP A 152 3.04 15.21 -8.54
C ASP A 152 3.48 13.75 -8.43
N PHE A 153 3.73 13.28 -7.21
CA PHE A 153 3.98 11.85 -6.96
C PHE A 153 2.77 10.98 -7.36
N PHE A 154 1.55 11.34 -6.96
CA PHE A 154 0.36 10.56 -7.32
C PHE A 154 0.01 10.62 -8.80
N LYS A 155 0.23 11.75 -9.47
CA LYS A 155 0.13 11.83 -10.94
C LYS A 155 1.12 10.88 -11.61
N HIS A 156 2.34 10.81 -11.10
CA HIS A 156 3.34 9.88 -11.61
C HIS A 156 2.92 8.42 -11.40
N VAL A 157 2.43 8.06 -10.20
CA VAL A 157 1.90 6.71 -9.92
C VAL A 157 0.73 6.36 -10.85
N ALA A 158 -0.19 7.29 -11.09
CA ALA A 158 -1.29 7.08 -12.02
C ALA A 158 -0.80 6.85 -13.46
N HIS A 159 0.21 7.62 -13.90
CA HIS A 159 0.83 7.41 -15.21
C HIS A 159 1.55 6.07 -15.30
N GLU A 160 2.30 5.68 -14.26
CA GLU A 160 2.96 4.38 -14.15
C GLU A 160 1.96 3.22 -14.30
N HIS A 161 0.78 3.30 -13.66
CA HIS A 161 -0.26 2.30 -13.81
C HIS A 161 -0.84 2.22 -15.23
N LEU A 162 -1.03 3.36 -15.90
CA LEU A 162 -1.51 3.39 -17.29
C LEU A 162 -0.47 2.85 -18.27
N THR A 163 0.81 3.21 -18.09
CA THR A 163 1.91 2.70 -18.90
C THR A 163 2.08 1.19 -18.70
N HIS A 164 1.98 0.70 -17.46
CA HIS A 164 1.99 -0.74 -17.17
C HIS A 164 0.83 -1.47 -17.86
N LEU A 165 -0.37 -0.87 -17.87
CA LEU A 165 -1.51 -1.40 -18.58
C LEU A 165 -1.27 -1.50 -20.10
N ASP A 166 -0.67 -0.47 -20.70
CA ASP A 166 -0.39 -0.45 -22.13
C ASP A 166 0.71 -1.47 -22.51
N THR A 167 1.80 -1.53 -21.75
CA THR A 167 2.91 -2.47 -22.00
C THR A 167 2.49 -3.94 -21.87
N GLN A 168 1.50 -4.23 -21.02
CA GLN A 168 0.98 -5.59 -20.80
C GLN A 168 -0.40 -5.85 -21.42
N ARG A 169 -0.85 -4.99 -22.34
CA ARG A 169 -2.21 -5.01 -22.89
C ARG A 169 -2.63 -6.37 -23.44
N ASN A 170 -1.71 -7.10 -24.06
CA ASN A 170 -1.95 -8.40 -24.70
C ASN A 170 -1.41 -9.60 -23.90
N LEU A 171 -0.90 -9.38 -22.69
CA LEU A 171 -0.31 -10.45 -21.89
C LEU A 171 -1.41 -11.26 -21.20
N ALA A 172 -1.56 -12.53 -21.58
CA ALA A 172 -2.48 -13.48 -20.96
C ALA A 172 -1.99 -14.92 -21.17
N ALA A 173 -2.16 -15.77 -20.14
CA ALA A 173 -1.72 -17.17 -20.18
C ALA A 173 -2.70 -18.09 -20.91
N THR A 174 -4.00 -17.76 -20.87
CA THR A 174 -5.08 -18.56 -21.50
C THR A 174 -6.14 -17.65 -22.13
N PRO A 175 -6.97 -18.16 -23.07
CA PRO A 175 -8.08 -17.41 -23.65
C PRO A 175 -9.09 -16.90 -22.61
N GLU A 176 -9.34 -17.67 -21.55
CA GLU A 176 -10.24 -17.29 -20.46
C GLU A 176 -9.68 -16.09 -19.69
N VAL A 177 -8.39 -16.14 -19.34
CA VAL A 177 -7.68 -15.02 -18.68
C VAL A 177 -7.62 -13.81 -19.60
N ALA A 178 -7.42 -14.01 -20.91
CA ALA A 178 -7.43 -12.92 -21.88
C ALA A 178 -8.79 -12.22 -21.95
N GLY A 179 -9.88 -12.98 -21.94
CA GLY A 179 -11.24 -12.45 -21.92
C GLY A 179 -11.55 -11.67 -20.64
N ALA A 180 -11.21 -12.23 -19.48
CA ALA A 180 -11.37 -11.55 -18.19
C ALA A 180 -10.59 -10.23 -18.15
N ARG A 181 -9.28 -10.26 -18.45
CA ARG A 181 -8.42 -9.07 -18.51
C ARG A 181 -8.93 -8.02 -19.50
N TYR A 182 -9.40 -8.44 -20.67
CA TYR A 182 -9.97 -7.52 -21.65
C TYR A 182 -11.16 -6.76 -21.06
N ILE A 183 -12.10 -7.45 -20.43
CA ILE A 183 -13.27 -6.85 -19.78
C ILE A 183 -12.83 -5.92 -18.63
N ALA A 184 -11.94 -6.38 -17.75
CA ALA A 184 -11.40 -5.61 -16.63
C ALA A 184 -10.88 -4.27 -17.11
N ARG A 185 -9.95 -4.32 -18.08
CA ARG A 185 -9.18 -3.18 -18.56
C ARG A 185 -10.02 -2.20 -19.36
N HIS A 186 -11.04 -2.68 -20.08
CA HIS A 186 -11.97 -1.81 -20.80
C HIS A 186 -12.91 -1.01 -19.90
N ARG A 187 -13.08 -1.39 -18.63
CA ARG A 187 -13.91 -0.64 -17.68
C ARG A 187 -13.19 0.58 -17.09
N TYR A 188 -11.86 0.65 -17.24
CA TYR A 188 -11.01 1.69 -16.66
C TYR A 188 -10.28 2.55 -17.70
N LEU A 189 -10.50 2.28 -18.99
CA LEU A 189 -10.04 3.08 -20.15
C LEU A 189 -11.21 3.90 -20.71
#